data_AF-A0A7W1R9X8-F1
#
_entry.id   AF-A0A7W1R9X8-F1
#
_cell.length_a   1.000
_cell.length_b   1.000
_cell.length_c   1.000
_cell.angle_alpha   90.00
_cell.angle_beta   90.00
_cell.angle_gamma   90.00
#
_symmetry.space_group_name_H-M   'P 1'
#
loop_
_entity.id
_entity.type
_entity.pdbx_description
1 polymer ?
#
loop_
_entity_poly.entity_id
_entity_poly.type
_entity_poly.pdbx_seq_one_letter_code
_entity_poly.pdbx_strand_id
1 'polypeptide(L)'
;MNRPNMGRAILAGFIATLAMTMVMYVAPMMGMPKMDIAAMLGSMMSKQMPAPMSGGWLMGMMMHFVNGTIIFPPIYAYLLYPILPGSPLLKGVVWGLILWLLSQMMVMP
;
A
#
# COMPACT_ATOMS: atom_id res chain seq x y z
N MET A 1 -8.48 -23.20 -11.35
CA MET A 1 -8.38 -21.83 -10.81
C MET A 1 -8.51 -20.86 -11.98
N ASN A 2 -9.34 -19.82 -11.87
CA ASN A 2 -9.43 -18.81 -12.93
C ASN A 2 -8.06 -18.15 -13.14
N ARG A 3 -7.68 -17.92 -14.39
CA ARG A 3 -6.42 -17.24 -14.70
C ARG A 3 -6.42 -15.84 -14.08
N PRO A 4 -5.32 -15.39 -13.46
CA PRO A 4 -5.22 -14.03 -12.95
C PRO A 4 -5.48 -13.03 -14.07
N ASN A 5 -6.35 -12.05 -13.81
CA ASN A 5 -6.76 -11.03 -14.75
C ASN A 5 -6.20 -9.67 -14.32
N MET A 6 -5.45 -9.03 -15.21
CA MET A 6 -4.72 -7.80 -14.92
C MET A 6 -5.67 -6.67 -14.51
N GLY A 7 -6.75 -6.48 -15.25
CA GLY A 7 -7.74 -5.44 -14.94
C GLY A 7 -8.39 -5.62 -13.56
N ARG A 8 -8.70 -6.87 -13.19
CA ARG A 8 -9.22 -7.18 -11.84
C ARG A 8 -8.18 -6.94 -10.75
N ALA A 9 -6.91 -7.29 -11.00
CA ALA A 9 -5.83 -7.05 -10.04
C ALA A 9 -5.63 -5.54 -9.81
N ILE A 10 -5.53 -4.75 -10.89
CA ILE A 10 -5.41 -3.30 -10.83
C ILE A 10 -6.60 -2.67 -10.09
N LEU A 11 -7.84 -3.05 -10.44
CA LEU A 11 -9.03 -2.52 -9.79
C LEU A 11 -9.08 -2.86 -8.29
N ALA A 12 -8.76 -4.11 -7.92
CA ALA A 12 -8.70 -4.51 -6.52
C ALA A 12 -7.64 -3.72 -5.75
N GLY A 13 -6.47 -3.50 -6.35
CA GLY A 13 -5.41 -2.67 -5.80
C GLY A 13 -5.81 -1.22 -5.61
N PHE A 14 -6.46 -0.63 -6.61
CA PHE A 14 -6.98 0.73 -6.53
C PHE A 14 -7.98 0.88 -5.37
N ILE A 15 -8.94 -0.03 -5.25
CA ILE A 15 -9.92 -0.03 -4.14
C ILE A 15 -9.22 -0.20 -2.79
N ALA A 16 -8.25 -1.11 -2.68
CA ALA A 16 -7.47 -1.28 -1.46
C ALA A 16 -6.66 -0.03 -1.09
N THR A 17 -6.09 0.65 -2.10
CA THR A 17 -5.35 1.91 -1.91
C THR A 17 -6.26 3.03 -1.43
N LEU A 18 -7.47 3.15 -1.98
CA LEU A 18 -8.47 4.09 -1.49
C LEU A 18 -8.86 3.78 -0.04
N ALA A 19 -9.06 2.51 0.30
CA ALA A 19 -9.34 2.09 1.67
C ALA A 19 -8.20 2.48 2.63
N MET A 20 -6.95 2.24 2.25
CA MET A 20 -5.79 2.65 3.06
C MET A 20 -5.67 4.17 3.16
N THR A 21 -5.93 4.90 2.08
CA THR A 21 -5.98 6.37 2.09
C THR A 21 -7.04 6.85 3.08
N MET A 22 -8.23 6.24 3.13
CA MET A 22 -9.25 6.58 4.13
C MET A 22 -8.76 6.29 5.56
N VAL A 23 -8.08 5.15 5.78
CA VAL A 23 -7.52 4.81 7.09
C VAL A 23 -6.51 5.87 7.56
N MET A 24 -5.71 6.47 6.67
CA MET A 24 -4.79 7.56 7.04
C MET A 24 -5.50 8.74 7.72
N TYR A 25 -6.71 9.07 7.29
CA TYR A 25 -7.50 10.17 7.86
C TYR A 25 -8.36 9.74 9.05
N VAL A 26 -8.84 8.50 9.06
CA VAL A 26 -9.75 8.00 10.09
C VAL A 26 -9.02 7.52 11.34
N ALA A 27 -7.89 6.83 11.19
CA ALA A 27 -7.15 6.27 12.33
C ALA A 27 -6.79 7.32 13.41
N PRO A 28 -6.36 8.55 13.06
CA PRO A 28 -6.08 9.57 14.06
C PRO A 28 -7.31 10.03 14.85
N MET A 29 -8.50 9.99 14.24
CA MET A 29 -9.76 10.29 14.92
C MET A 29 -10.13 9.22 15.95
N MET A 30 -9.54 8.03 15.85
CA MET A 30 -9.67 6.93 16.81
C MET A 30 -8.57 6.95 17.89
N GLY A 31 -7.77 8.03 17.98
CA GLY A 31 -6.69 8.17 18.96
C GLY A 31 -5.36 7.54 18.55
N MET A 32 -5.24 7.03 17.31
CA MET A 32 -3.96 6.54 16.80
C MET A 32 -3.04 7.70 16.39
N PRO A 33 -1.71 7.50 16.34
CA PRO A 33 -0.79 8.48 15.77
C PRO A 33 -1.12 8.82 14.31
N LYS A 34 -0.83 10.05 13.89
CA LYS A 34 -0.98 10.46 12.49
C LYS A 34 -0.03 9.68 11.60
N MET A 35 -0.57 8.95 10.63
CA MET A 35 0.18 8.20 9.62
C MET A 35 -0.06 8.83 8.25
N ASP A 36 0.71 9.87 7.92
CA ASP A 36 0.70 10.46 6.58
C ASP A 36 1.64 9.66 5.67
N ILE A 37 1.10 8.61 5.03
CA ILE A 37 1.84 7.74 4.11
C ILE A 37 2.48 8.54 2.97
N ALA A 38 1.82 9.58 2.48
CA ALA A 38 2.36 10.40 1.40
C ALA A 38 3.55 11.23 1.86
N ALA A 39 3.49 11.82 3.06
CA ALA A 39 4.65 12.48 3.65
C ALA A 39 5.80 11.50 3.91
N MET A 40 5.49 10.31 4.47
CA MET A 40 6.49 9.28 4.76
C MET A 40 7.21 8.83 3.47
N LEU A 41 6.48 8.49 2.41
CA LEU A 41 7.07 8.10 1.12
C LEU A 41 7.82 9.27 0.45
N GLY A 42 7.27 10.49 0.50
CA GLY A 42 7.94 11.69 -0.03
C GLY A 42 9.24 12.02 0.71
N SER A 43 9.32 11.71 2.00
CA SER A 43 10.52 11.90 2.81
C SER A 43 11.67 10.98 2.42
N MET A 44 11.37 9.77 1.91
CA MET A 44 12.40 8.84 1.42
C MET A 44 13.18 9.42 0.23
N MET A 45 12.55 10.33 -0.54
CA MET A 45 13.17 10.98 -1.70
C MET A 45 13.79 12.34 -1.37
N SER A 46 13.16 13.10 -0.49
CA SER A 46 13.58 14.47 -0.15
C SER A 46 14.48 14.57 1.08
N LYS A 47 14.57 13.51 1.91
CA LYS A 47 15.26 13.48 3.21
C LYS A 47 14.65 14.38 4.29
N GLN A 48 13.48 14.98 4.06
CA GLN A 48 12.69 15.70 5.07
C GLN A 48 11.22 15.31 4.94
N MET A 49 10.44 15.46 6.01
CA MET A 49 8.98 15.27 5.94
C MET A 49 8.34 16.43 5.16
N PRO A 50 7.79 16.19 3.96
CA PRO A 50 7.20 17.24 3.16
C PRO A 50 5.87 17.68 3.75
N ALA A 51 5.59 18.99 3.68
CA ALA A 51 4.29 19.52 4.09
C ALA A 51 3.17 18.99 3.17
N PRO A 52 1.93 18.80 3.68
CA PRO A 52 0.79 18.40 2.86
C PRO A 52 0.64 19.29 1.62
N MET A 53 0.28 18.71 0.48
CA MET A 53 0.12 19.39 -0.81
C MET A 53 1.39 20.01 -1.42
N SER A 54 2.56 19.88 -0.79
CA SER A 54 3.82 20.23 -1.43
C SER A 54 4.20 19.24 -2.54
N GLY A 55 5.16 19.61 -3.40
CA GLY A 55 5.63 18.73 -4.48
C GLY A 55 6.16 17.38 -3.98
N GLY A 56 6.89 17.35 -2.86
CA GLY A 56 7.38 16.11 -2.25
C GLY A 56 6.26 15.23 -1.72
N TRP A 57 5.22 15.83 -1.14
CA TRP A 57 4.04 15.11 -0.66
C TRP A 57 3.23 14.52 -1.84
N LEU A 58 3.04 15.30 -2.91
CA LEU A 58 2.38 14.81 -4.13
C LEU A 58 3.14 13.65 -4.76
N MET A 59 4.47 13.70 -4.76
CA MET A 59 5.31 12.59 -5.22
C MET A 59 5.12 11.33 -4.35
N GLY A 60 5.07 11.49 -3.03
CA GLY A 60 4.75 10.39 -2.11
C GLY A 60 3.36 9.82 -2.31
N MET A 61 2.36 10.65 -2.57
CA MET A 61 1.00 10.21 -2.90
C MET A 61 0.97 9.45 -4.23
N MET A 62 1.68 9.93 -5.25
CA MET A 62 1.83 9.18 -6.50
C MET A 62 2.46 7.81 -6.27
N MET A 63 3.53 7.72 -5.46
CA MET A 63 4.13 6.44 -5.09
C MET A 63 3.14 5.53 -4.36
N HIS A 64 2.33 6.06 -3.43
CA HIS A 64 1.30 5.29 -2.73
C HIS A 64 0.33 4.63 -3.72
N PHE A 65 -0.20 5.39 -4.68
CA PHE A 65 -1.13 4.88 -5.68
C PHE A 65 -0.48 3.95 -6.71
N VAL A 66 0.72 4.28 -7.20
CA VAL A 66 1.45 3.41 -8.14
C VAL A 66 1.76 2.06 -7.50
N ASN A 67 2.27 2.08 -6.26
CA ASN A 67 2.56 0.86 -5.52
C ASN A 67 1.29 0.04 -5.28
N GLY A 68 0.26 0.67 -4.72
CA GLY A 68 -0.97 0.00 -4.32
C GLY A 68 -1.88 -0.42 -5.48
N THR A 69 -1.74 0.18 -6.66
CA THR A 69 -2.62 -0.08 -7.83
C THR A 69 -1.93 -0.86 -8.95
N ILE A 70 -0.65 -0.55 -9.23
CA ILE A 70 0.03 -1.04 -10.45
C ILE A 70 1.10 -2.07 -10.11
N ILE A 71 1.82 -1.93 -9.00
CA ILE A 71 2.98 -2.78 -8.69
C ILE A 71 2.57 -3.98 -7.82
N PHE A 72 2.05 -3.73 -6.62
CA PHE A 72 1.76 -4.76 -5.63
C PHE A 72 0.62 -5.71 -6.02
N PRO A 73 -0.50 -5.26 -6.61
CA PRO A 73 -1.60 -6.17 -6.94
C PRO A 73 -1.24 -7.21 -8.01
N PRO A 74 -0.55 -6.87 -9.12
CA PRO A 74 -0.08 -7.89 -10.05
C PRO A 74 0.96 -8.83 -9.42
N ILE A 75 1.88 -8.34 -8.59
CA ILE A 75 2.82 -9.22 -7.87
C ILE A 75 2.05 -10.25 -7.04
N TYR A 76 1.04 -9.81 -6.28
CA TYR A 76 0.19 -10.73 -5.54
C TYR A 76 -0.55 -11.70 -6.46
N ALA A 77 -1.27 -11.20 -7.47
CA ALA A 77 -2.14 -12.02 -8.31
C ALA A 77 -1.39 -13.07 -9.16
N TYR A 78 -0.23 -12.71 -9.68
CA TYR A 78 0.51 -13.54 -10.64
C TYR A 78 1.63 -14.36 -9.99
N LEU A 79 2.32 -13.82 -8.98
CA LEU A 79 3.50 -14.47 -8.41
C LEU A 79 3.21 -15.12 -7.07
N LEU A 80 2.55 -14.41 -6.15
CA LEU A 80 2.39 -14.90 -4.78
C LEU A 80 1.12 -15.72 -4.55
N TYR A 81 0.01 -15.39 -5.19
CA TYR A 81 -1.25 -16.11 -5.03
C TYR A 81 -1.14 -17.62 -5.32
N PRO A 82 -0.37 -18.10 -6.32
CA PRO A 82 -0.19 -19.53 -6.54
C PRO A 82 0.58 -20.25 -5.43
N ILE A 83 1.53 -19.56 -4.77
CA ILE A 83 2.47 -20.17 -3.81
C ILE A 83 2.07 -19.98 -2.34
N LEU A 84 1.31 -18.91 -2.03
CA LEU A 84 0.87 -18.65 -0.66
C LEU A 84 -0.10 -19.75 -0.20
N PRO A 85 0.03 -20.26 1.04
CA PRO A 85 -0.81 -21.34 1.54
C PRO A 85 -2.23 -20.87 1.90
N GLY A 86 -3.16 -21.83 1.95
CA GLY A 86 -4.49 -21.63 2.53
C GLY A 86 -5.55 -21.05 1.59
N SER A 87 -6.65 -20.59 2.20
CA SER A 87 -7.82 -20.05 1.49
C SER A 87 -7.54 -18.69 0.86
N PRO A 88 -8.34 -18.24 -0.14
CA PRO A 88 -8.15 -16.93 -0.76
C PRO A 88 -8.11 -15.75 0.23
N LEU A 89 -8.91 -15.82 1.30
CA LEU A 89 -8.90 -14.84 2.37
C LEU A 89 -7.57 -14.86 3.13
N LEU A 90 -7.09 -16.04 3.53
CA LEU A 90 -5.82 -16.18 4.25
C LEU A 90 -4.64 -15.70 3.40
N LYS A 91 -4.62 -15.97 2.09
CA LYS A 91 -3.60 -15.46 1.18
C LYS A 91 -3.57 -13.93 1.14
N GLY A 92 -4.74 -13.28 1.15
CA GLY A 92 -4.85 -11.83 1.23
C GLY A 92 -4.32 -11.27 2.55
N VAL A 93 -4.63 -11.93 3.67
CA VAL A 93 -4.10 -11.56 5.00
C VAL A 93 -2.58 -11.71 5.03
N VAL A 94 -2.04 -12.84 4.57
CA VAL A 94 -0.59 -13.07 4.50
C VAL A 94 0.08 -12.03 3.61
N TRP A 95 -0.51 -11.66 2.48
CA TRP A 95 0.00 -10.60 1.63
C TRP A 95 0.02 -9.24 2.32
N GLY A 96 -1.06 -8.88 3.03
CA GLY A 96 -1.11 -7.66 3.83
C GLY A 96 -0.03 -7.63 4.91
N LEU A 97 0.22 -8.76 5.59
CA LEU A 97 1.29 -8.89 6.59
C LEU A 97 2.69 -8.75 5.97
N ILE A 98 2.93 -9.31 4.78
CA ILE A 98 4.19 -9.14 4.05
C ILE A 98 4.41 -7.65 3.73
N LEU A 99 3.42 -6.96 3.18
CA LEU A 99 3.52 -5.53 2.88
C LEU A 99 3.71 -4.68 4.15
N TRP A 100 3.00 -5.03 5.22
CA TRP A 100 3.19 -4.39 6.51
C TRP A 100 4.62 -4.56 7.02
N LEU A 101 5.17 -5.78 7.06
CA LEU A 101 6.56 -6.02 7.47
C LEU A 101 7.56 -5.26 6.60
N LEU A 102 7.37 -5.26 5.27
CA LEU A 102 8.19 -4.47 4.35
C LEU A 102 8.17 -2.98 4.69
N SER A 103 6.99 -2.43 5.03
CA SER A 103 6.87 -1.03 5.44
C SER A 103 7.61 -0.74 6.74
N GLN A 104 7.58 -1.65 7.72
CA GLN A 104 8.29 -1.46 8.98
C GLN A 104 9.80 -1.39 8.72
N MET A 105 10.33 -2.32 7.93
CA MET A 105 11.76 -2.40 7.62
C MET A 105 12.27 -1.20 6.81
N MET A 106 11.44 -0.62 5.94
CA MET A 106 11.87 0.50 5.08
C MET A 106 11.69 1.87 5.72
N VAL A 107 10.70 2.03 6.60
CA VAL A 107 10.32 3.35 7.12
C VAL A 107 10.72 3.56 8.59
N MET A 108 10.85 2.50 9.37
CA MET A 108 11.30 2.54 10.76
C MET A 108 12.54 1.66 10.96
N PRO A 109 13.74 2.09 10.50
CA PRO A 109 14.98 1.37 10.76
C PRO A 109 15.44 1.46 12.22
#